data_AF-A0A132C7C4-F1
#
_entry.id   AF-A0A132C7C4-F1
#
_cell.length_a   1.000
_cell.length_b   1.000
_cell.length_c   1.000
_cell.angle_alpha   90.00
_cell.angle_beta   90.00
_cell.angle_gamma   90.00
#
_symmetry.space_group_name_H-M   'P 1'
#
loop_
_entity.id
_entity.type
_entity.pdbx_description
1 polymer ?
#
loop_
_entity_poly.entity_id
_entity_poly.type
_entity_poly.pdbx_seq_one_letter_code
_entity_poly.pdbx_strand_id
1 'polypeptide(L)' 'MIRKRSAIEPAIGNMKADGQLDRNWLKGALGGVIQAVLCGTGHNLRMILRKLWLFCVFVLFDRVKRSFATISIE' A
#
# COMPACT_ATOMS: atom_id res chain seq x y z
N MET A 1 -4.35 20.88 -17.35
CA MET A 1 -5.06 19.86 -16.56
C MET A 1 -4.02 18.95 -15.90
N ILE A 2 -3.85 19.03 -14.58
CA ILE A 2 -2.72 18.40 -13.87
C ILE A 2 -2.96 16.88 -13.78
N ARG A 3 -2.19 16.08 -14.56
CA ARG A 3 -2.25 14.59 -14.60
C ARG A 3 -2.14 13.90 -13.24
N LYS A 4 -1.69 14.61 -12.20
CA LYS A 4 -1.62 14.07 -10.84
C LYS A 4 -3.01 13.90 -10.20
N ARG A 5 -3.98 14.78 -10.46
CA ARG A 5 -5.32 14.66 -9.84
C ARG A 5 -6.10 13.46 -10.34
N SER A 6 -6.01 13.16 -11.63
CA SER A 6 -6.66 12.00 -12.25
C SER A 6 -6.14 10.65 -11.73
N ALA A 7 -4.94 10.60 -11.15
CA ALA A 7 -4.41 9.39 -10.50
C ALA A 7 -4.91 9.23 -9.06
N ILE A 8 -5.37 10.30 -8.42
CA ILE A 8 -5.82 10.31 -7.02
C ILE A 8 -7.32 9.98 -6.93
N GLU A 9 -8.12 10.46 -7.89
CA GLU A 9 -9.55 10.14 -8.00
C GLU A 9 -9.88 8.64 -7.94
N PRO A 10 -9.21 7.75 -8.70
CA PRO A 10 -9.46 6.31 -8.59
C PRO A 10 -9.03 5.76 -7.24
N ALA A 11 -7.97 6.26 -6.61
CA ALA A 11 -7.56 5.84 -5.27
C ALA A 11 -8.59 6.25 -4.20
N ILE A 12 -9.18 7.45 -4.31
CA ILE A 12 -10.26 7.92 -3.44
C ILE A 12 -11.54 7.11 -3.68
N GLY A 13 -11.88 6.82 -4.95
CA GLY A 13 -13.00 5.95 -5.30
C GLY A 13 -12.86 4.57 -4.67
N ASN A 14 -11.67 3.97 -4.78
CA ASN A 14 -11.37 2.69 -4.15
C ASN A 14 -11.44 2.76 -2.61
N MET A 15 -10.95 3.84 -1.99
CA MET A 15 -11.08 4.04 -0.55
C MET A 15 -12.54 4.20 -0.10
N LYS A 16 -13.42 4.81 -0.91
CA LYS A 16 -14.86 4.88 -0.62
C LYS A 16 -15.55 3.52 -0.71
N ALA A 17 -15.26 2.76 -1.78
CA ALA A 17 -15.89 1.47 -2.05
C ALA A 17 -15.31 0.33 -1.18
N ASP A 18 -14.00 0.07 -1.27
CA ASP A 18 -13.33 -1.04 -0.57
C ASP A 18 -12.95 -0.67 0.86
N GLY A 19 -12.62 0.59 1.09
CA GLY A 19 -12.30 1.13 2.41
C GLY A 19 -13.52 1.44 3.27
N GLN A 20 -14.72 1.21 2.72
CA GLN A 20 -16.02 1.32 3.39
C GLN A 20 -16.25 2.67 4.07
N LEU A 21 -15.59 3.71 3.54
CA LEU A 21 -15.70 5.10 4.00
C LEU A 21 -17.12 5.65 3.85
N ASP A 22 -17.92 5.06 2.95
CA ASP A 22 -19.34 5.37 2.73
C ASP A 22 -20.27 4.67 3.75
N ARG A 23 -19.78 3.63 4.42
CA ARG A 23 -20.52 2.86 5.43
C ARG A 23 -19.93 3.14 6.80
N ASN A 24 -20.19 4.35 7.28
CA ASN A 24 -19.80 4.75 8.62
C ASN A 24 -20.53 3.89 9.67
N TRP A 25 -19.84 2.89 10.20
CA TRP A 25 -20.36 2.02 11.27
C TRP A 25 -20.28 2.65 12.65
N LEU A 26 -19.52 3.75 12.79
CA LEU A 26 -19.37 4.49 14.05
C LEU A 26 -20.38 5.65 14.07
N LYS A 27 -21.33 5.66 15.00
CA LYS A 27 -22.37 6.70 15.07
C LYS A 27 -21.78 8.11 15.20
N GLY A 28 -22.32 9.05 14.41
CA GLY A 28 -22.05 10.49 14.51
C GLY A 28 -20.86 10.99 13.68
N ALA A 29 -20.70 12.32 13.63
CA ALA A 29 -19.66 13.00 12.84
C ALA A 29 -18.23 12.58 13.23
N LEU A 30 -18.00 12.34 14.53
CA LEU A 30 -16.72 11.86 15.04
C LEU A 30 -16.35 10.48 14.46
N GLY A 31 -17.32 9.58 14.34
CA GLY A 31 -17.13 8.26 13.77
C GLY A 31 -16.68 8.29 12.32
N GLY A 32 -17.29 9.19 11.52
CA GLY A 32 -16.91 9.39 10.12
C GLY A 32 -15.47 9.92 9.97
N VAL A 33 -15.05 10.85 10.82
CA VAL A 33 -13.66 11.35 10.82
C VAL A 33 -12.67 10.24 11.17
N ILE A 34 -12.96 9.44 12.20
CA ILE A 34 -12.09 8.33 12.61
C ILE A 34 -11.99 7.28 11.49
N GLN A 35 -13.10 6.93 10.85
CA GLN A 35 -13.10 5.95 9.76
C GLN A 35 -12.34 6.47 8.53
N ALA A 36 -12.46 7.76 8.19
CA ALA A 36 -11.69 8.37 7.12
C ALA A 36 -10.18 8.35 7.38
N VAL A 37 -9.77 8.72 8.60
CA VAL A 37 -8.36 8.70 9.03
C VAL A 37 -7.80 7.27 9.02
N LEU A 38 -8.54 6.31 9.57
CA LEU A 38 -8.11 4.91 9.63
C LEU A 38 -8.02 4.28 8.24
N CYS A 39 -8.98 4.55 7.36
CA CYS A 39 -8.96 4.06 5.98
C CYS A 39 -7.77 4.63 5.19
N GLY A 40 -7.55 5.95 5.27
CA GLY A 40 -6.41 6.59 4.62
C GLY A 40 -5.06 6.08 5.15
N THR A 41 -4.94 5.91 6.46
CA THR A 41 -3.75 5.35 7.11
C THR A 41 -3.50 3.91 6.67
N GLY A 42 -4.55 3.07 6.66
CA GLY A 42 -4.47 1.68 6.21
C GLY A 42 -4.07 1.55 4.74
N HIS A 43 -4.54 2.45 3.87
CA HIS A 43 -4.13 2.50 2.47
C HIS A 43 -2.63 2.82 2.34
N ASN A 44 -2.14 3.83 3.06
CA ASN A 44 -0.73 4.20 3.08
C ASN A 44 0.16 3.08 3.63
N LEU A 45 -0.27 2.42 4.71
CA LEU A 45 0.46 1.30 5.30
C LEU A 45 0.58 0.14 4.31
N ARG A 46 -0.49 -0.19 3.57
CA ARG A 46 -0.46 -1.24 2.54
C ARG A 46 0.53 -0.93 1.41
N MET A 47 0.67 0.34 1.02
CA MET A 47 1.70 0.75 0.04
C MET A 47 3.13 0.57 0.58
N ILE A 48 3.37 0.93 1.85
CA ILE A 48 4.67 0.74 2.49
C ILE A 48 5.01 -0.75 2.57
N LEU A 49 4.08 -1.58 3.04
CA LEU A 49 4.29 -3.03 3.14
C LEU A 49 4.59 -3.67 1.78
N ARG A 50 3.90 -3.27 0.70
CA ARG A 50 4.20 -3.75 -0.65
C ARG A 50 5.62 -3.42 -1.08
N LYS A 51 6.08 -2.19 -0.83
CA LYS A 51 7.46 -1.78 -1.15
C LYS A 51 8.48 -2.55 -0.34
N LEU A 52 8.23 -2.75 0.96
CA LEU A 52 9.09 -3.53 1.83
C LEU A 52 9.18 -4.99 1.35
N TRP A 53 8.05 -5.59 0.99
CA TRP A 53 8.01 -6.95 0.45
C TRP A 53 8.85 -7.10 -0.83
N LEU A 54 8.68 -6.18 -1.79
CA LEU A 54 9.47 -6.17 -3.01
C LEU A 54 10.96 -5.98 -2.72
N PHE A 55 11.31 -5.13 -1.75
CA PHE A 55 12.68 -4.95 -1.31
C PHE A 55 13.27 -6.22 -0.70
N CYS A 56 12.53 -6.91 0.19
CA CYS A 56 12.96 -8.19 0.76
C CYS A 56 13.19 -9.25 -0.32
N VAL A 57 12.28 -9.37 -1.30
CA VAL A 57 12.44 -10.30 -2.42
C VAL A 57 13.67 -9.95 -3.26
N PHE A 58 13.89 -8.67 -3.54
CA PHE A 58 15.06 -8.20 -4.28
C PHE A 58 16.37 -8.55 -3.57
N VAL A 59 16.46 -8.29 -2.25
CA VAL A 59 17.64 -8.64 -1.45
C VAL A 59 17.85 -10.15 -1.43
N LEU A 60 16.78 -10.95 -1.22
CA LEU A 60 16.91 -12.41 -1.22
C LEU A 60 17.41 -12.93 -2.57
N PHE A 61 16.86 -12.40 -3.67
CA PHE A 61 17.27 -12.77 -5.02
C PHE A 61 18.74 -12.44 -5.31
N ASP A 62 19.20 -11.25 -4.90
CA ASP A 62 20.60 -10.85 -5.02
C ASP A 62 21.53 -11.79 -4.24
N ARG A 63 21.16 -12.13 -3.00
CA ARG A 63 21.93 -13.07 -2.16
C ARG A 63 22.00 -14.47 -2.77
N VAL A 64 20.88 -14.97 -3.30
CA VAL A 64 20.82 -16.26 -3.97
C VAL A 64 21.71 -16.25 -5.22
N LYS A 65 21.61 -15.24 -6.08
CA LYS A 65 22.48 -15.11 -7.26
C LYS A 65 23.96 -15.09 -6.89
N ARG A 66 24.33 -14.38 -5.84
CA ARG A 66 25.71 -14.29 -5.36
C ARG A 66 26.22 -15.64 -4.86
N SER A 67 25.37 -16.42 -4.18
CA SER A 67 25.70 -17.77 -3.72
C SER A 67 25.91 -18.76 -4.87
N PHE A 68 25.14 -18.65 -5.94
CA PHE A 68 25.34 -19.48 -7.14
C PHE A 68 26.61 -19.08 -7.90
N ALA A 69 26.91 -17.77 -8.01
CA ALA A 69 28.12 -17.30 -8.66
C ALA A 69 29.41 -17.79 -7.95
N THR A 70 29.39 -17.94 -6.62
CA THR A 70 30.52 -18.52 -5.89
C THR A 70 30.69 -20.03 -6.13
N ILE A 71 29.61 -20.77 -6.32
CA ILE A 71 29.65 -22.23 -6.57
C ILE A 71 30.13 -22.55 -7.99
N SER A 72 29.87 -21.70 -8.98
CA SER A 72 30.34 -21.91 -10.37
C SER A 72 31.81 -21.51 -10.61
N ILE A 73 32.49 -20.92 -9.62
CA ILE A 73 33.91 -20.53 -9.71
C ILE A 73 34.82 -21.63 -9.11
N GLU A 74 34.28 -22.54 -8.29
CA GLU A 74 34.94 -23.80 -7.89
C GLU A 74 34.68 -24.92 -8.91
#